data_AF-A0A5B8BX36-F1
#
_entry.id   AF-A0A5B8BX36-F1
#
_cell.length_a   1.000
_cell.length_b   1.000
_cell.length_c   1.000
_cell.angle_alpha   90.00
_cell.angle_beta   90.00
_cell.angle_gamma   90.00
#
_symmetry.space_group_name_H-M   'P 1'
#
loop_
_entity.id
_entity.type
_entity.pdbx_description
1 polymer ?
#
loop_
_entity_poly.entity_id
_entity_poly.type
_entity_poly.pdbx_seq_one_letter_code
_entity_poly.pdbx_strand_id
1 'polypeptide(L)'
;MIEDDELYFLEELDEVAQLALDTKFTDCPKILARWLHLIDNAPDRLSAILNELGSLITLDEISETMLIEQSGMGNNTFDWPLDKDRRIAAQLCLVRALAADLINYEGFIASYFYEHRGDYNDANYQFVSNLFIPHQRELDRYLKRRVQGGSIPGSDRFVRIDHNAPEVKEITDGLDEIATQISKSNSLKGDVKEFVPAELSAGRQLLRGSLLRVKAALEVIVSPLKYLAEKFLDAGVGQLAAAILALILALLGIGS
;
A
#
# COMPACT_ATOMS: atom_id res chain seq x y z
N MET A 1 1.42 -9.61 8.53
CA MET A 1 -0.03 -9.30 8.59
C MET A 1 -0.14 -7.92 9.23
N ILE A 2 -1.03 -7.06 8.74
CA ILE A 2 -1.33 -5.79 9.43
C ILE A 2 -2.20 -6.15 10.64
N GLU A 3 -1.83 -5.66 11.81
CA GLU A 3 -2.59 -5.85 13.05
C GLU A 3 -3.84 -4.97 13.05
N ASP A 4 -4.91 -5.37 13.76
CA ASP A 4 -6.20 -4.67 13.69
C ASP A 4 -6.09 -3.22 14.19
N ASP A 5 -5.21 -2.95 15.15
CA ASP A 5 -4.91 -1.62 15.67
C ASP A 5 -4.17 -0.74 14.64
N GLU A 6 -3.25 -1.31 13.87
CA GLU A 6 -2.57 -0.65 12.75
C GLU A 6 -3.56 -0.27 11.64
N LEU A 7 -4.52 -1.15 11.32
CA LEU A 7 -5.55 -0.85 10.34
C LEU A 7 -6.47 0.28 10.81
N TYR A 8 -6.95 0.20 12.05
CA TYR A 8 -7.80 1.23 12.66
C TYR A 8 -7.09 2.59 12.68
N PHE A 9 -5.81 2.62 13.07
CA PHE A 9 -4.99 3.83 13.02
C PHE A 9 -4.94 4.45 11.62
N LEU A 10 -4.72 3.64 10.58
CA LEU A 10 -4.61 4.12 9.20
C LEU A 10 -5.94 4.67 8.67
N GLU A 11 -7.07 4.07 9.08
CA GLU A 11 -8.41 4.58 8.76
C GLU A 11 -8.67 5.92 9.46
N GLU A 12 -8.41 6.03 10.77
CA GLU A 12 -8.58 7.27 11.52
C GLU A 12 -7.67 8.40 10.96
N LEU A 13 -6.45 8.05 10.57
CA LEU A 13 -5.51 8.98 9.95
C LEU A 13 -6.03 9.55 8.63
N ASP A 14 -6.69 8.74 7.79
CA ASP A 14 -7.33 9.19 6.55
C ASP A 14 -8.55 10.07 6.84
N GLU A 15 -9.41 9.66 7.78
CA GLU A 15 -10.60 10.43 8.17
C GLU A 15 -10.23 11.85 8.62
N VAL A 16 -9.24 12.00 9.51
CA VAL A 16 -8.79 13.31 9.98
C VAL A 16 -8.15 14.13 8.85
N ALA A 17 -7.44 13.48 7.92
CA ALA A 17 -6.87 14.18 6.77
C ALA A 17 -7.95 14.74 5.83
N GLN A 18 -9.04 14.00 5.58
CA GLN A 18 -10.14 14.46 4.73
C GLN A 18 -10.83 15.71 5.30
N LEU A 19 -10.86 15.89 6.62
CA LEU A 19 -11.42 17.11 7.24
C LEU A 19 -10.73 18.39 6.77
N ALA A 20 -9.46 18.32 6.35
CA ALA A 20 -8.72 19.49 5.90
C ALA A 20 -9.32 20.10 4.62
N LEU A 21 -9.99 19.31 3.76
CA LEU A 21 -10.54 19.78 2.48
C LEU A 21 -11.65 20.81 2.64
N ASP A 22 -12.47 20.64 3.67
CA ASP A 22 -13.63 21.49 3.94
C ASP A 22 -13.36 22.57 5.00
N THR A 23 -12.12 22.62 5.52
CA THR A 23 -11.74 23.52 6.62
C THR A 23 -11.28 24.88 6.09
N LYS A 24 -11.69 25.96 6.78
CA LYS A 24 -11.20 27.32 6.50
C LYS A 24 -9.71 27.45 6.81
N PHE A 25 -9.01 28.33 6.10
CA PHE A 25 -7.56 28.49 6.28
C PHE A 25 -7.14 28.78 7.73
N THR A 26 -7.96 29.52 8.50
CA THR A 26 -7.71 29.87 9.90
C THR A 26 -7.72 28.67 10.85
N ASP A 27 -8.41 27.58 10.49
CA ASP A 27 -8.56 26.39 11.31
C ASP A 27 -7.72 25.21 10.79
N CYS A 28 -7.18 25.31 9.57
CA CYS A 28 -6.38 24.25 8.96
C CYS A 28 -5.15 23.85 9.81
N PRO A 29 -4.37 24.77 10.41
CA PRO A 29 -3.28 24.39 11.31
C PRO A 29 -3.71 23.50 12.48
N LYS A 30 -4.93 23.68 13.01
CA LYS A 30 -5.46 22.83 14.08
C LYS A 30 -5.79 21.42 13.59
N ILE A 31 -6.29 21.29 12.35
CA ILE A 31 -6.53 19.99 11.72
C ILE A 31 -5.21 19.27 11.44
N LEU A 32 -4.19 19.98 10.93
CA LEU A 32 -2.85 19.43 10.76
C LEU A 32 -2.24 18.97 12.09
N ALA A 33 -2.37 19.76 13.15
CA ALA A 33 -1.91 19.40 14.49
C ALA A 33 -2.64 18.16 15.03
N ARG A 34 -3.96 18.04 14.81
CA ARG A 34 -4.72 16.83 15.17
C ARG A 34 -4.27 15.61 14.40
N TRP A 35 -4.01 15.75 13.10
CA TRP A 35 -3.49 14.67 12.26
C TRP A 35 -2.10 14.22 12.72
N LEU A 36 -1.21 15.16 13.04
CA LEU A 36 0.12 14.86 13.59
C LEU A 36 0.05 14.23 14.98
N HIS A 37 -0.92 14.60 15.80
CA HIS A 37 -1.13 13.96 17.10
C HIS A 37 -1.41 12.46 16.95
N LEU A 38 -2.17 12.05 15.92
CA LEU A 38 -2.34 10.62 15.63
C LEU A 38 -0.99 9.99 15.26
N ILE A 39 -0.23 10.60 14.34
CA ILE A 39 1.09 10.12 13.92
C ILE A 39 2.05 9.94 15.11
N ASP A 40 2.07 10.88 16.04
CA ASP A 40 2.92 10.84 17.23
C ASP A 40 2.49 9.76 18.23
N ASN A 41 1.25 9.26 18.13
CA ASN A 41 0.70 8.18 18.95
C ASN A 41 0.43 6.90 18.12
N ALA A 42 1.12 6.73 16.99
CA ALA A 42 0.98 5.56 16.15
C ALA A 42 1.40 4.26 16.89
N PRO A 43 0.82 3.09 16.53
CA PRO A 43 1.25 1.79 17.04
C PRO A 43 2.76 1.55 16.87
N ASP A 44 3.37 0.76 17.76
CA ASP A 44 4.83 0.63 17.89
C ASP A 44 5.58 0.41 16.57
N ARG A 45 5.08 -0.48 15.72
CA ARG A 45 5.70 -0.80 14.42
C ARG A 45 5.64 0.38 13.45
N LEU A 46 4.50 1.07 13.40
CA LEU A 46 4.30 2.27 12.57
C LEU A 46 5.11 3.45 13.12
N SER A 47 5.14 3.62 14.44
CA SER A 47 5.95 4.62 15.13
C SER A 47 7.43 4.47 14.80
N ALA A 48 7.96 3.24 14.80
CA ALA A 48 9.35 2.98 14.39
C ALA A 48 9.64 3.45 12.95
N ILE A 49 8.74 3.17 12.00
CA ILE A 49 8.86 3.59 10.60
C ILE A 49 8.76 5.12 10.47
N LEU A 50 7.85 5.76 11.21
CA LEU A 50 7.66 7.21 11.21
C LEU A 50 8.86 7.94 11.80
N ASN A 51 9.48 7.38 12.85
CA ASN A 51 10.70 7.90 13.45
C ASN A 51 11.90 7.79 12.49
N GLU A 52 12.02 6.68 11.76
CA GLU A 52 13.01 6.51 10.70
C GLU A 52 12.83 7.60 9.63
N LEU A 53 11.61 7.79 9.11
CA LEU A 53 11.30 8.86 8.14
C LEU A 53 11.66 10.25 8.69
N GLY A 54 11.28 10.55 9.93
CA GLY A 54 11.55 11.82 10.58
C GLY A 54 13.04 12.14 10.77
N SER A 55 13.90 11.11 10.71
CA SER A 55 15.36 11.29 10.80
C SER A 55 16.05 11.57 9.45
N LEU A 56 15.35 11.40 8.32
CA LEU A 56 15.96 11.50 6.99
C LEU A 56 16.19 12.95 6.54
N ILE A 57 15.46 13.90 7.12
CA ILE A 57 15.46 15.29 6.68
C ILE A 57 15.19 16.24 7.86
N THR A 58 15.73 17.45 7.76
CA THR A 58 15.53 18.52 8.74
C THR A 58 14.76 19.69 8.12
N LEU A 59 14.21 20.56 8.97
CA LEU A 59 13.50 21.76 8.53
C LEU A 59 14.41 22.74 7.79
N ASP A 60 15.67 22.88 8.24
CA ASP A 60 16.67 23.73 7.60
C ASP A 60 16.93 23.25 6.17
N GLU A 61 17.11 21.93 5.98
CA GLU A 61 17.32 21.36 4.66
C GLU A 61 16.14 21.63 3.71
N ILE A 62 14.89 21.50 4.19
CA ILE A 62 13.69 21.80 3.39
C ILE A 62 13.68 23.26 2.96
N SER A 63 13.93 24.17 3.90
CA SER A 63 13.88 25.61 3.68
C SER A 63 14.96 26.07 2.71
N GLU A 64 16.15 25.46 2.75
CA GLU A 64 17.28 25.83 1.90
C GLU A 64 17.22 25.19 0.51
N THR A 65 16.69 23.97 0.38
CA THR A 65 16.85 23.16 -0.84
C THR A 65 15.56 22.83 -1.58
N MET A 66 14.41 22.83 -0.90
CA MET A 66 13.15 22.31 -1.48
C MET A 66 12.10 23.40 -1.67
N LEU A 67 12.17 24.46 -0.88
CA LEU A 67 11.29 25.62 -0.93
C LEU A 67 11.95 26.71 -1.81
N ILE A 68 11.62 26.72 -3.11
CA ILE A 68 12.25 27.64 -4.06
C ILE A 68 11.44 28.92 -4.17
N GLU A 69 12.02 30.00 -3.65
CA GLU A 69 11.50 31.35 -3.83
C GLU A 69 11.82 31.89 -5.22
N GLN A 70 10.80 32.28 -5.97
CA GLN A 70 11.01 32.89 -7.30
C GLN A 70 11.20 34.39 -7.20
N SER A 71 12.24 34.91 -7.84
CA SER A 71 12.46 36.35 -8.00
C SER A 71 11.65 36.89 -9.17
N GLY A 72 10.35 37.20 -9.00
CA GLY A 72 9.54 37.80 -10.07
C GLY A 72 8.03 37.57 -9.98
N MET A 73 7.32 37.70 -11.11
CA MET A 73 5.91 37.31 -11.22
C MET A 73 5.81 35.79 -11.31
N GLY A 74 5.29 35.16 -10.27
CA GLY A 74 5.06 33.72 -10.19
C GLY A 74 4.89 33.28 -8.75
N ASN A 75 4.32 32.10 -8.55
CA ASN A 75 4.27 31.47 -7.23
C ASN A 75 5.61 30.76 -6.98
N ASN A 76 5.97 30.64 -5.70
CA ASN A 76 7.09 29.81 -5.31
C ASN A 76 6.84 28.35 -5.70
N THR A 77 7.90 27.60 -5.92
CA THR A 77 7.84 26.22 -6.41
C THR A 77 8.52 25.26 -5.46
N PHE A 78 8.18 23.97 -5.58
CA PHE A 78 8.80 22.90 -4.80
C PHE A 78 9.78 22.10 -5.65
N ASP A 79 10.97 21.81 -5.13
CA ASP A 79 11.91 20.84 -5.70
C ASP A 79 12.02 19.62 -4.79
N TRP A 80 11.00 18.75 -4.89
CA TRP A 80 10.95 17.55 -4.06
C TRP A 80 12.01 16.52 -4.49
N PRO A 81 12.64 15.82 -3.54
CA PRO A 81 13.54 14.72 -3.87
C PRO A 81 12.90 13.66 -4.77
N LEU A 82 13.70 13.12 -5.71
CA LEU A 82 13.29 11.97 -6.53
C LEU A 82 13.19 10.70 -5.69
N ASP A 83 14.06 10.57 -4.67
CA ASP A 83 14.00 9.49 -3.71
C ASP A 83 12.68 9.54 -2.92
N LYS A 84 11.96 8.42 -2.91
CA LYS A 84 10.61 8.36 -2.36
C LYS A 84 10.59 8.60 -0.84
N ASP A 85 11.54 8.02 -0.12
CA ASP A 85 11.55 8.06 1.33
C ASP A 85 11.90 9.47 1.81
N ARG A 86 12.90 10.10 1.17
CA ARG A 86 13.23 11.51 1.40
C ARG A 86 12.08 12.45 1.03
N ARG A 87 11.35 12.21 -0.06
CA ARG A 87 10.20 13.05 -0.43
C ARG A 87 9.09 12.98 0.62
N ILE A 88 8.72 11.78 1.06
CA ILE A 88 7.69 11.60 2.08
C ILE A 88 8.14 12.24 3.40
N ALA A 89 9.40 12.03 3.80
CA ALA A 89 9.97 12.67 4.98
C ALA A 89 9.92 14.20 4.90
N ALA A 90 10.28 14.77 3.73
CA ALA A 90 10.26 16.21 3.50
C ALA A 90 8.87 16.81 3.67
N GLN A 91 7.88 16.19 3.02
CA GLN A 91 6.50 16.64 3.11
C GLN A 91 5.94 16.49 4.53
N LEU A 92 6.26 15.40 5.24
CA LEU A 92 5.85 15.21 6.63
C LEU A 92 6.48 16.27 7.55
N CYS A 93 7.76 16.57 7.36
CA CYS A 93 8.47 17.59 8.12
C CYS A 93 7.91 19.00 7.84
N LEU A 94 7.57 19.32 6.59
CA LEU A 94 6.86 20.55 6.25
C LEU A 94 5.52 20.65 6.98
N VAL A 95 4.70 19.60 6.97
CA VAL A 95 3.41 19.59 7.68
C VAL A 95 3.62 19.79 9.19
N ARG A 96 4.64 19.17 9.79
CA ARG A 96 5.02 19.41 11.19
C ARG A 96 5.39 20.87 11.45
N ALA A 97 6.20 21.47 10.59
CA ALA A 97 6.61 22.87 10.74
C ALA A 97 5.44 23.85 10.63
N LEU A 98 4.50 23.60 9.71
CA LEU A 98 3.28 24.40 9.56
C LEU A 98 2.35 24.27 10.77
N ALA A 99 2.15 23.06 11.28
CA ALA A 99 1.28 22.82 12.44
C ALA A 99 1.87 23.37 13.75
N ALA A 100 3.19 23.38 13.87
CA ALA A 100 3.92 23.91 15.03
C ALA A 100 4.22 25.42 14.94
N ASP A 101 3.72 26.10 13.91
CA ASP A 101 3.97 27.53 13.63
C ASP A 101 5.47 27.89 13.51
N LEU A 102 6.30 26.92 13.10
CA LEU A 102 7.70 27.16 12.73
C LEU A 102 7.82 27.77 11.33
N ILE A 103 6.84 27.48 10.48
CA ILE A 103 6.60 28.17 9.22
C ILE A 103 5.23 28.84 9.34
N ASN A 104 5.18 30.16 9.11
CA ASN A 104 3.94 30.91 9.13
C ASN A 104 2.98 30.36 8.06
N TYR A 105 1.90 29.72 8.51
CA TYR A 105 0.97 29.01 7.62
C TYR A 105 0.34 29.93 6.57
N GLU A 106 -0.10 31.12 6.97
CA GLU A 106 -0.74 32.10 6.09
C GLU A 106 0.23 32.57 4.98
N GLY A 107 1.44 32.97 5.36
CA GLY A 107 2.49 33.38 4.43
C GLY A 107 2.91 32.23 3.51
N PHE A 108 2.94 31.00 4.02
CA PHE A 108 3.24 29.83 3.20
C PHE A 108 2.18 29.60 2.12
N ILE A 109 0.89 29.51 2.47
CA ILE A 109 -0.15 29.31 1.45
C ILE A 109 -0.23 30.50 0.49
N ALA A 110 0.01 31.72 0.97
CA ALA A 110 0.09 32.92 0.15
C ALA A 110 1.23 32.87 -0.88
N SER A 111 2.38 32.32 -0.50
CA SER A 111 3.58 32.34 -1.36
C SER A 111 3.59 31.20 -2.39
N TYR A 112 2.99 30.05 -2.06
CA TYR A 112 3.09 28.83 -2.88
C TYR A 112 1.79 28.48 -3.63
N PHE A 113 0.62 28.88 -3.12
CA PHE A 113 -0.68 28.41 -3.62
C PHE A 113 -1.65 29.54 -3.97
N TYR A 114 -1.30 30.80 -3.72
CA TYR A 114 -2.17 31.93 -4.01
C TYR A 114 -2.03 32.36 -5.46
N GLU A 115 -3.07 32.15 -6.27
CA GLU A 115 -3.16 32.80 -7.58
C GLU A 115 -3.63 34.26 -7.39
N HIS A 116 -3.16 35.20 -8.24
CA HIS A 116 -3.31 36.66 -8.13
C HIS A 116 -4.73 37.25 -7.89
N ARG A 117 -5.78 36.43 -7.76
CA ARG A 117 -7.16 36.82 -7.45
C ARG A 117 -7.89 35.90 -6.44
N GLY A 118 -7.20 34.94 -5.82
CA GLY A 118 -7.80 33.99 -4.87
C GLY A 118 -8.11 34.64 -3.52
N ASP A 119 -8.95 34.00 -2.70
CA ASP A 119 -8.98 34.27 -1.26
C ASP A 119 -8.07 33.26 -0.54
N TYR A 120 -7.78 33.48 0.74
CA TYR A 120 -6.96 32.52 1.51
C TYR A 120 -7.61 31.14 1.64
N ASN A 121 -8.93 31.00 1.48
CA ASN A 121 -9.58 29.70 1.50
C ASN A 121 -9.30 28.92 0.22
N ASP A 122 -9.24 29.58 -0.94
CA ASP A 122 -8.82 29.00 -2.21
C ASP A 122 -7.36 28.53 -2.14
N ALA A 123 -6.45 29.39 -1.66
CA ALA A 123 -5.05 29.00 -1.46
C ALA A 123 -4.90 27.81 -0.48
N ASN A 124 -5.68 27.81 0.60
CA ASN A 124 -5.75 26.67 1.52
C ASN A 124 -6.29 25.41 0.83
N TYR A 125 -7.37 25.51 0.06
CA TYR A 125 -7.92 24.38 -0.69
C TYR A 125 -6.88 23.83 -1.68
N GLN A 126 -6.15 24.69 -2.38
CA GLN A 126 -5.07 24.30 -3.28
C GLN A 126 -3.92 23.62 -2.52
N PHE A 127 -3.48 24.15 -1.39
CA PHE A 127 -2.49 23.48 -0.52
C PHE A 127 -2.97 22.09 -0.10
N VAL A 128 -4.21 21.98 0.39
CA VAL A 128 -4.75 20.72 0.89
C VAL A 128 -4.88 19.69 -0.25
N SER A 129 -5.50 20.08 -1.37
CA SER A 129 -5.80 19.19 -2.48
C SER A 129 -4.57 18.80 -3.32
N ASN A 130 -3.61 19.71 -3.49
CA ASN A 130 -2.44 19.49 -4.35
C ASN A 130 -1.21 18.99 -3.59
N LEU A 131 -1.11 19.23 -2.27
CA LEU A 131 0.05 18.81 -1.48
C LEU A 131 -0.32 17.87 -0.33
N PHE A 132 -1.20 18.28 0.59
CA PHE A 132 -1.45 17.53 1.83
C PHE A 132 -2.15 16.18 1.59
N ILE A 133 -3.27 16.14 0.86
CA ILE A 133 -4.01 14.89 0.58
C ILE A 133 -3.18 13.92 -0.27
N PRO A 134 -2.50 14.35 -1.36
CA PRO A 134 -1.59 13.46 -2.08
C PRO A 134 -0.48 12.90 -1.20
N HIS A 135 0.12 13.72 -0.34
CA HIS A 135 1.12 13.30 0.63
C HIS A 135 0.57 12.24 1.60
N GLN A 136 -0.58 12.50 2.25
CA GLN A 136 -1.19 11.56 3.17
C GLN A 136 -1.47 10.21 2.51
N ARG A 137 -2.01 10.20 1.29
CA ARG A 137 -2.24 8.94 0.53
C ARG A 137 -0.95 8.23 0.19
N GLU A 138 0.14 8.96 -0.05
CA GLU A 138 1.45 8.36 -0.29
C GLU A 138 2.05 7.78 1.00
N LEU A 139 1.92 8.50 2.12
CA LEU A 139 2.34 8.06 3.45
C LEU A 139 1.57 6.80 3.90
N ASP A 140 0.25 6.77 3.77
CA ASP A 140 -0.58 5.60 4.06
C ASP A 140 -0.10 4.36 3.28
N ARG A 141 0.06 4.50 1.96
CA ARG A 141 0.57 3.42 1.10
C ARG A 141 1.99 3.00 1.46
N TYR A 142 2.82 3.94 1.90
CA TYR A 142 4.19 3.68 2.34
C TYR A 142 4.20 2.88 3.65
N LEU A 143 3.44 3.32 4.66
CA LEU A 143 3.30 2.66 5.95
C LEU A 143 2.76 1.24 5.79
N LYS A 144 1.65 1.06 5.05
CA LYS A 144 1.09 -0.25 4.73
C LYS A 144 2.13 -1.18 4.09
N ARG A 145 2.92 -0.67 3.13
CA ARG A 145 3.98 -1.45 2.48
C ARG A 145 5.11 -1.83 3.43
N ARG A 146 5.56 -0.91 4.28
CA ARG A 146 6.67 -1.15 5.23
C ARG A 146 6.26 -2.16 6.30
N VAL A 147 5.06 -2.04 6.85
CA VAL A 147 4.50 -3.00 7.82
C VAL A 147 4.29 -4.39 7.17
N GLN A 148 3.96 -4.43 5.89
CA GLN A 148 3.86 -5.69 5.12
C GLN A 148 5.23 -6.23 4.65
N GLY A 149 6.35 -5.57 5.00
CA GLY A 149 7.70 -6.06 4.72
C GLY A 149 8.21 -5.81 3.29
N GLY A 150 7.79 -4.72 2.64
CA GLY A 150 8.27 -4.35 1.29
C GLY A 150 7.63 -5.16 0.15
N SER A 151 6.88 -6.20 0.49
CA SER A 151 5.89 -6.82 -0.40
C SER A 151 4.78 -5.80 -0.64
N ILE A 152 4.75 -5.16 -1.82
CA ILE A 152 3.52 -4.52 -2.31
C ILE A 152 2.41 -5.58 -2.13
N PRO A 153 1.23 -5.25 -1.59
CA PRO A 153 0.16 -6.23 -1.50
C PRO A 153 0.00 -6.82 -2.90
N GLY A 154 0.33 -8.11 -3.02
CA GLY A 154 0.48 -8.77 -4.31
C GLY A 154 -0.75 -8.52 -5.19
N SER A 155 -1.92 -8.32 -4.58
CA SER A 155 -3.21 -8.14 -5.19
C SER A 155 -3.30 -7.23 -6.43
N ASP A 156 -2.59 -6.11 -6.49
CA ASP A 156 -2.72 -5.16 -7.61
C ASP A 156 -1.64 -5.27 -8.70
N ARG A 157 -0.75 -6.27 -8.58
CA ARG A 157 0.25 -6.55 -9.61
C ARG A 157 -0.31 -7.48 -10.69
N PHE A 158 0.14 -7.25 -11.93
CA PHE A 158 0.01 -8.22 -13.02
C PHE A 158 1.36 -8.92 -13.22
N VAL A 159 1.34 -10.24 -13.24
CA VAL A 159 2.49 -11.08 -13.58
C VAL A 159 2.31 -11.56 -15.01
N ARG A 160 3.33 -11.40 -15.85
CA ARG A 160 3.34 -11.99 -17.19
C ARG A 160 3.60 -13.49 -17.08
N ILE A 161 2.77 -14.28 -17.73
CA ILE A 161 2.89 -15.73 -17.77
C ILE A 161 3.26 -16.15 -19.18
N ASP A 162 4.30 -16.97 -19.30
CA ASP A 162 4.60 -17.72 -20.51
C ASP A 162 4.05 -19.15 -20.36
N HIS A 163 3.00 -19.46 -21.12
CA HIS A 163 2.30 -20.76 -21.06
C HIS A 163 3.15 -21.93 -21.54
N ASN A 164 4.26 -21.65 -22.21
CA ASN A 164 5.20 -22.67 -22.66
C ASN A 164 6.35 -22.85 -21.66
N ALA A 165 6.43 -22.03 -20.61
CA ALA A 165 7.44 -22.18 -19.58
C ALA A 165 7.24 -23.53 -18.85
N PRO A 166 8.32 -24.32 -18.64
CA PRO A 166 8.25 -25.61 -17.95
C PRO A 166 7.56 -25.52 -16.59
N GLU A 167 7.79 -24.44 -15.84
CA GLU A 167 7.25 -24.21 -14.50
C GLU A 167 5.73 -24.05 -14.52
N VAL A 168 5.19 -23.35 -15.53
CA VAL A 168 3.74 -23.15 -15.68
C VAL A 168 3.06 -24.47 -16.02
N LYS A 169 3.70 -25.28 -16.88
CA LYS A 169 3.20 -26.61 -17.21
C LYS A 169 3.17 -27.52 -15.97
N GLU A 170 4.25 -27.54 -15.20
CA GLU A 170 4.35 -28.31 -13.95
C GLU A 170 3.24 -27.91 -12.96
N ILE A 171 3.00 -26.61 -12.79
CA ILE A 171 1.89 -26.11 -11.97
C ILE A 171 0.55 -26.62 -12.51
N THR A 172 0.27 -26.48 -13.81
CA THR A 172 -1.03 -26.89 -14.37
C THR A 172 -1.27 -28.40 -14.28
N ASP A 173 -0.23 -29.21 -14.52
CA ASP A 173 -0.30 -30.68 -14.41
C ASP A 173 -0.51 -31.10 -12.94
N GLY A 174 0.17 -30.43 -12.01
CA GLY A 174 -0.01 -30.64 -10.57
C GLY A 174 -1.42 -30.29 -10.10
N LEU A 175 -2.02 -29.20 -10.59
CA LEU A 175 -3.41 -28.84 -10.28
C LEU A 175 -4.41 -29.91 -10.77
N ASP A 176 -4.18 -30.49 -11.95
CA ASP A 176 -4.99 -31.59 -12.49
C ASP A 176 -4.87 -32.87 -11.66
N GLU A 177 -3.65 -33.18 -11.22
CA GLU A 177 -3.41 -34.33 -10.39
C GLU A 177 -4.08 -34.18 -9.01
N ILE A 178 -3.98 -33.01 -8.38
CA ILE A 178 -4.67 -32.71 -7.11
C ILE A 178 -6.18 -32.87 -7.27
N ALA A 179 -6.79 -32.29 -8.31
CA ALA A 179 -8.22 -32.43 -8.57
C ALA A 179 -8.63 -33.91 -8.78
N THR A 180 -7.81 -34.68 -9.48
CA THR A 180 -8.01 -36.12 -9.69
C THR A 180 -7.92 -36.90 -8.38
N GLN A 181 -6.94 -36.61 -7.52
CA GLN A 181 -6.79 -37.25 -6.22
C GLN A 181 -7.97 -36.91 -5.30
N ILE A 182 -8.46 -35.66 -5.31
CA ILE A 182 -9.62 -35.24 -4.51
C ILE A 182 -10.88 -36.01 -4.91
N SER A 183 -11.15 -36.10 -6.21
CA SER A 183 -12.34 -36.82 -6.72
C SER A 183 -12.33 -38.31 -6.36
N LYS A 184 -11.15 -38.94 -6.35
CA LYS A 184 -10.96 -40.37 -6.01
C LYS A 184 -10.85 -40.65 -4.51
N SER A 185 -10.56 -39.64 -3.70
CA SER A 185 -10.31 -39.82 -2.26
C SER A 185 -11.60 -40.14 -1.51
N ASN A 186 -11.65 -41.25 -0.78
CA ASN A 186 -12.79 -41.57 0.09
C ASN A 186 -12.75 -40.87 1.46
N SER A 187 -11.60 -40.31 1.84
CA SER A 187 -11.43 -39.58 3.10
C SER A 187 -11.96 -38.14 3.02
N LEU A 188 -12.03 -37.57 1.81
CA LEU A 188 -12.62 -36.26 1.56
C LEU A 188 -14.14 -36.41 1.37
N LYS A 189 -14.92 -35.57 2.04
CA LYS A 189 -16.39 -35.57 2.01
C LYS A 189 -16.95 -34.16 1.95
N GLY A 190 -18.19 -34.05 1.49
CA GLY A 190 -18.94 -32.79 1.46
C GLY A 190 -18.32 -31.77 0.51
N ASP A 191 -18.49 -30.49 0.86
CA ASP A 191 -18.21 -29.34 0.01
C ASP A 191 -16.77 -29.32 -0.55
N VAL A 192 -15.78 -29.84 0.20
CA VAL A 192 -14.37 -29.91 -0.25
C VAL A 192 -14.22 -30.68 -1.56
N LYS A 193 -15.02 -31.73 -1.79
CA LYS A 193 -14.99 -32.51 -3.04
C LYS A 193 -15.58 -31.79 -4.24
N GLU A 194 -16.43 -30.80 -4.01
CA GLU A 194 -17.14 -30.08 -5.07
C GLU A 194 -16.45 -28.75 -5.38
N PHE A 195 -16.19 -27.97 -4.32
CA PHE A 195 -15.63 -26.63 -4.40
C PHE A 195 -14.15 -26.63 -4.82
N VAL A 196 -13.31 -27.47 -4.20
CA VAL A 196 -11.86 -27.41 -4.46
C VAL A 196 -11.53 -27.74 -5.92
N PRO A 197 -12.07 -28.82 -6.54
CA PRO A 197 -11.81 -29.06 -7.96
C PRO A 197 -12.32 -27.95 -8.87
N ALA A 198 -13.43 -27.28 -8.52
CA ALA A 198 -13.94 -26.15 -9.28
C ALA A 198 -12.99 -24.94 -9.21
N GLU A 199 -12.47 -24.63 -8.02
CA GLU A 199 -11.48 -23.55 -7.85
C GLU A 199 -10.16 -23.87 -8.56
N LEU A 200 -9.62 -25.09 -8.43
CA LEU A 200 -8.39 -25.47 -9.13
C LEU A 200 -8.57 -25.42 -10.65
N SER A 201 -9.75 -25.77 -11.16
CA SER A 201 -10.10 -25.63 -12.59
C SER A 201 -10.14 -24.15 -13.02
N ALA A 202 -10.76 -23.27 -12.23
CA ALA A 202 -10.73 -21.83 -12.47
C ALA A 202 -9.29 -21.28 -12.43
N GLY A 203 -8.49 -21.77 -11.49
CA GLY A 203 -7.07 -21.47 -11.36
C GLY A 203 -6.26 -21.81 -12.61
N ARG A 204 -6.47 -23.00 -13.18
CA ARG A 204 -5.87 -23.38 -14.46
C ARG A 204 -6.28 -22.45 -15.58
N GLN A 205 -7.55 -22.04 -15.62
CA GLN A 205 -8.02 -21.11 -16.64
C GLN A 205 -7.38 -19.73 -16.50
N LEU A 206 -7.13 -19.26 -15.28
CA LEU A 206 -6.37 -18.02 -15.02
C LEU A 206 -4.92 -18.14 -15.51
N LEU A 207 -4.28 -19.28 -15.26
CA LEU A 207 -2.89 -19.54 -15.70
C LEU A 207 -2.72 -19.61 -17.21
N ARG A 208 -3.79 -19.73 -18.01
CA ARG A 208 -3.75 -19.65 -19.48
C ARG A 208 -3.74 -18.21 -20.03
N GLY A 209 -3.90 -17.20 -19.18
CA GLY A 209 -3.82 -15.79 -19.58
C GLY A 209 -2.36 -15.30 -19.63
N SER A 210 -1.96 -14.55 -20.65
CA SER A 210 -0.60 -13.97 -20.73
C SER A 210 -0.30 -12.94 -19.63
N LEU A 211 -1.33 -12.46 -18.94
CA LEU A 211 -1.25 -11.59 -17.78
C LEU A 211 -2.16 -12.16 -16.69
N LEU A 212 -1.58 -12.38 -15.50
CA LEU A 212 -2.29 -12.84 -14.33
C LEU A 212 -2.33 -11.73 -13.28
N ARG A 213 -3.54 -11.33 -12.86
CA ARG A 213 -3.67 -10.49 -11.67
C ARG A 213 -3.41 -11.33 -10.44
N VAL A 214 -2.40 -10.96 -9.67
CA VAL A 214 -1.96 -11.72 -8.50
C VAL A 214 -3.07 -11.87 -7.46
N LYS A 215 -3.98 -10.89 -7.28
CA LYS A 215 -5.15 -11.03 -6.39
C LYS A 215 -5.99 -12.25 -6.75
N ALA A 216 -6.33 -12.37 -8.03
CA ALA A 216 -7.15 -13.48 -8.52
C ALA A 216 -6.43 -14.82 -8.33
N ALA A 217 -5.11 -14.86 -8.52
CA ALA A 217 -4.29 -16.04 -8.25
C ALA A 217 -4.29 -16.44 -6.77
N LEU A 218 -4.18 -15.45 -5.88
CA LEU A 218 -4.19 -15.66 -4.43
C LEU A 218 -5.54 -16.22 -3.95
N GLU A 219 -6.63 -15.66 -4.45
CA GLU A 219 -7.99 -16.05 -4.07
C GLU A 219 -8.37 -17.42 -4.67
N VAL A 220 -8.13 -17.64 -5.96
CA VAL A 220 -8.64 -18.81 -6.70
C VAL A 220 -7.70 -20.01 -6.64
N ILE A 221 -6.39 -19.81 -6.41
CA ILE A 221 -5.41 -20.90 -6.47
C ILE A 221 -4.69 -21.10 -5.14
N VAL A 222 -4.13 -20.04 -4.56
CA VAL A 222 -3.32 -20.16 -3.34
C VAL A 222 -4.16 -20.55 -2.14
N SER A 223 -5.36 -19.96 -1.99
CA SER A 223 -6.26 -20.25 -0.87
C SER A 223 -6.67 -21.73 -0.79
N PRO A 224 -7.19 -22.37 -1.86
CA PRO A 224 -7.51 -23.81 -1.80
C PRO A 224 -6.28 -24.70 -1.61
N LEU A 225 -5.15 -24.39 -2.25
CA LEU A 225 -3.93 -25.19 -2.09
C LEU A 225 -3.38 -25.11 -0.67
N LYS A 226 -3.38 -23.92 -0.06
CA LYS A 226 -2.97 -23.73 1.34
C LYS A 226 -3.89 -24.50 2.28
N TYR A 227 -5.20 -24.44 2.06
CA TYR A 227 -6.16 -25.23 2.84
C TYR A 227 -5.85 -26.74 2.75
N LEU A 228 -5.61 -27.26 1.54
CA LEU A 228 -5.28 -28.67 1.35
C LEU A 228 -3.96 -29.05 2.01
N ALA A 229 -2.93 -28.22 1.82
CA ALA A 229 -1.61 -28.41 2.39
C ALA A 229 -1.67 -28.49 3.92
N GLU A 230 -2.41 -27.59 4.57
CA GLU A 230 -2.51 -27.52 6.04
C GLU A 230 -3.42 -28.62 6.63
N LYS A 231 -4.55 -28.92 5.99
CA LYS A 231 -5.54 -29.87 6.53
C LYS A 231 -5.23 -31.32 6.23
N PHE A 232 -4.40 -31.60 5.22
CA PHE A 232 -4.10 -32.95 4.75
C PHE A 232 -2.60 -33.22 4.65
N LEU A 233 -1.78 -32.61 5.52
CA LEU A 233 -0.30 -32.72 5.56
C LEU A 233 0.22 -34.17 5.40
N ASP A 234 -0.42 -35.12 6.08
CA ASP A 234 0.00 -36.53 6.09
C ASP A 234 -0.54 -37.36 4.90
N ALA A 235 -1.40 -36.77 4.07
CA ALA A 235 -1.94 -37.40 2.88
C ALA A 235 -1.18 -36.94 1.63
N GLY A 236 -1.06 -37.82 0.63
CA GLY A 236 -0.39 -37.51 -0.63
C GLY A 236 -0.92 -36.23 -1.31
N VAL A 237 -2.22 -35.95 -1.19
CA VAL A 237 -2.85 -34.74 -1.73
C VAL A 237 -2.36 -33.46 -1.04
N GLY A 238 -2.10 -33.48 0.27
CA GLY A 238 -1.60 -32.31 0.99
C GLY A 238 -0.13 -32.03 0.69
N GLN A 239 0.69 -33.08 0.57
CA GLN A 239 2.09 -32.94 0.15
C GLN A 239 2.22 -32.38 -1.27
N LEU A 240 1.42 -32.90 -2.19
CA LEU A 240 1.36 -32.39 -3.56
C LEU A 240 0.87 -30.94 -3.59
N ALA A 241 -0.18 -30.61 -2.83
CA ALA A 241 -0.67 -29.24 -2.71
C ALA A 241 0.39 -28.27 -2.17
N ALA A 242 1.17 -28.68 -1.17
CA ALA A 242 2.27 -27.87 -0.65
C ALA A 242 3.38 -27.62 -1.70
N ALA A 243 3.74 -28.64 -2.47
CA ALA A 243 4.72 -28.51 -3.54
C ALA A 243 4.24 -27.55 -4.65
N ILE A 244 3.00 -27.71 -5.12
CA ILE A 244 2.42 -26.83 -6.14
C ILE A 244 2.23 -25.40 -5.61
N LEU A 245 1.85 -25.25 -4.34
CA LEU A 245 1.77 -23.96 -3.67
C LEU A 245 3.12 -23.22 -3.71
N ALA A 246 4.22 -23.91 -3.41
CA ALA A 246 5.56 -23.31 -3.46
C ALA A 246 5.93 -22.83 -4.88
N LEU A 247 5.62 -23.62 -5.91
CA LEU A 247 5.85 -23.23 -7.31
C LEU A 247 5.03 -22.00 -7.71
N ILE A 248 3.76 -21.93 -7.29
CA ILE A 248 2.90 -20.78 -7.56
C ILE A 248 3.40 -19.53 -6.85
N LEU A 249 3.79 -19.63 -5.58
CA LEU A 249 4.33 -18.49 -4.84
C LEU A 249 5.61 -17.97 -5.52
N ALA A 250 6.50 -18.87 -5.93
CA ALA A 250 7.69 -18.53 -6.72
C ALA A 250 7.34 -17.84 -8.05
N LEU A 251 6.37 -18.38 -8.80
CA LEU A 251 5.89 -17.78 -10.07
C LEU A 251 5.33 -16.36 -9.85
N LEU A 252 4.64 -16.13 -8.74
CA LEU A 252 4.06 -14.83 -8.39
C LEU A 252 5.09 -13.85 -7.81
N GLY A 253 6.34 -14.27 -7.58
CA GLY A 253 7.38 -13.48 -6.92
C GLY A 253 7.04 -13.19 -5.45
N ILE A 254 6.28 -14.07 -4.80
CA ILE A 254 5.94 -14.03 -3.39
C ILE A 254 6.82 -15.07 -2.71
N GLY A 255 7.78 -14.62 -1.89
CA GLY A 255 8.78 -15.51 -1.28
C GLY A 255 8.13 -16.70 -0.56
N SER A 256 8.79 -17.85 -0.66
CA SER A 256 8.55 -19.07 0.14
C SER A 256 8.99 -18.89 1.58
#